data_AF-A0A0N4Y8R5-F1
#
_entry.id   AF-A0A0N4Y8R5-F1
#
_cell.length_a   1.000
_cell.length_b   1.000
_cell.length_c   1.000
_cell.angle_alpha   90.00
_cell.angle_beta   90.00
_cell.angle_gamma   90.00
#
_symmetry.space_group_name_H-M   'P 1'
#
loop_
_entity.id
_entity.type
_entity.pdbx_description
1 polymer ?
#
loop_
_entity_poly.entity_id
_entity_poly.type
_entity_poly.pdbx_seq_one_letter_code
_entity_poly.pdbx_strand_id
1 'polypeptide(L)'
;MLGVLGFFILASVLHVSDAALQEGPTFKKFIGNAIELNGKAIQSLPKSVFPMEYLLKEANANLEKILDATLTEGPSFKKFIENSIRLNEKAMESLPDGVFPMEHLLQEANADLKQVLEKTDPQGKFALLRSALEKETRGLSMIGVFCENPKADCKKARAKAAESTETMATAVSEICEPKKDVINDIFANTIIRSGSDLEFEIWTAGMQVLMEIENGC
;
A
#
# COMPACT_ATOMS: atom_id res chain seq x y z
N MET A 1 -27.66 -16.29 -29.53
CA MET A 1 -26.32 -15.65 -29.59
C MET A 1 -25.67 -15.40 -28.22
N LEU A 2 -26.38 -15.53 -27.09
CA LEU A 2 -25.77 -15.34 -25.74
C LEU A 2 -24.81 -16.46 -25.32
N GLY A 3 -25.04 -17.70 -25.73
CA GLY A 3 -24.18 -18.84 -25.36
C GLY A 3 -22.76 -18.81 -25.96
N VAL A 4 -22.54 -18.07 -27.04
CA VAL A 4 -21.22 -17.94 -27.68
C VAL A 4 -20.37 -16.89 -26.94
N LEU A 5 -20.98 -15.82 -26.44
CA LEU A 5 -20.28 -14.78 -25.66
C LEU A 5 -19.75 -15.30 -24.31
N GLY A 6 -20.54 -16.12 -23.60
CA GLY A 6 -20.09 -16.74 -22.34
C GLY A 6 -18.88 -17.67 -22.53
N PHE A 7 -18.82 -18.38 -23.66
CA PHE A 7 -17.70 -19.28 -23.99
C PHE A 7 -16.41 -18.51 -24.29
N PHE A 8 -16.50 -17.36 -24.96
CA PHE A 8 -15.34 -16.50 -25.21
C PHE A 8 -14.78 -15.88 -23.91
N ILE A 9 -15.63 -15.51 -22.95
CA ILE A 9 -15.19 -14.99 -21.64
C ILE A 9 -14.51 -16.10 -20.83
N LEU A 10 -15.07 -17.32 -20.80
CA LEU A 10 -14.48 -18.46 -20.10
C LEU A 10 -13.09 -18.83 -20.65
N ALA A 11 -12.93 -18.82 -21.97
CA ALA A 11 -11.68 -19.19 -22.64
C ALA A 11 -10.59 -18.10 -22.50
N SER A 12 -10.98 -16.82 -22.46
CA SER A 12 -10.03 -15.71 -22.30
C SER A 12 -9.52 -15.56 -20.87
N VAL A 13 -10.31 -15.94 -19.86
CA VAL A 13 -9.90 -15.93 -18.44
C VAL A 13 -8.93 -17.05 -18.10
N LEU A 14 -9.09 -18.25 -18.68
CA LEU A 14 -8.17 -19.38 -18.48
C LEU A 14 -6.78 -19.18 -19.13
N HIS A 15 -6.63 -18.18 -20.02
CA HIS A 15 -5.38 -17.86 -20.72
C HIS A 15 -4.74 -16.55 -20.27
N VAL A 16 -5.23 -15.91 -19.20
CA VAL A 16 -4.56 -14.75 -18.63
C VAL A 16 -3.28 -15.21 -17.93
N SER A 17 -2.19 -15.21 -18.69
CA SER A 17 -0.84 -15.52 -18.25
C SER A 17 -0.27 -14.40 -17.38
N ASP A 18 0.86 -14.70 -16.74
CA ASP A 18 1.71 -13.84 -15.89
C ASP A 18 1.92 -12.39 -16.36
N ALA A 19 1.66 -12.08 -17.64
CA ALA A 19 1.74 -10.73 -18.20
C ALA A 19 0.72 -9.73 -17.61
N ALA A 20 -0.43 -10.22 -17.13
CA ALA A 20 -1.47 -9.36 -16.58
C ALA A 20 -1.17 -8.79 -15.19
N LEU A 21 -0.18 -9.37 -14.49
CA LEU A 21 0.31 -8.90 -13.19
C LEU A 21 1.04 -7.54 -13.29
N GLN A 22 1.40 -7.07 -14.49
CA GLN A 22 2.11 -5.80 -14.68
C GLN A 22 1.20 -4.57 -14.88
N GLU A 23 -0.09 -4.76 -15.19
CA GLU A 23 -1.04 -3.67 -15.50
C GLU A 23 -2.15 -3.51 -14.44
N GLY A 24 -1.78 -3.64 -13.16
CA GLY A 24 -2.67 -3.71 -11.98
C GLY A 24 -4.02 -2.98 -12.09
N PRO A 25 -4.11 -1.66 -12.34
CA PRO A 25 -5.38 -0.94 -12.38
C PRO A 25 -6.26 -1.29 -13.60
N THR A 26 -5.66 -1.43 -14.78
CA THR A 26 -6.37 -1.81 -16.01
C THR A 26 -6.84 -3.26 -15.93
N PHE A 27 -6.01 -4.12 -15.36
CA PHE A 27 -6.33 -5.53 -15.15
C PHE A 27 -7.44 -5.72 -14.11
N LYS A 28 -7.39 -5.04 -12.96
CA LYS A 28 -8.46 -5.04 -11.95
C LYS A 28 -9.80 -4.62 -12.55
N LYS A 29 -9.80 -3.53 -13.33
CA LYS A 29 -11.00 -3.05 -14.02
C LYS A 29 -11.52 -4.08 -15.03
N PHE A 30 -10.64 -4.75 -15.75
CA PHE A 30 -10.99 -5.81 -16.70
C PHE A 30 -11.61 -7.03 -16.00
N ILE A 31 -10.99 -7.52 -14.91
CA ILE A 31 -11.51 -8.63 -14.11
C ILE A 31 -12.84 -8.28 -13.44
N GLY A 32 -12.95 -7.09 -12.84
CA GLY A 32 -14.21 -6.60 -12.24
C GLY A 32 -15.35 -6.52 -13.25
N ASN A 33 -15.08 -5.99 -14.46
CA ASN A 33 -16.06 -5.98 -15.55
C ASN A 33 -16.45 -7.40 -15.99
N ALA A 34 -15.51 -8.35 -16.00
CA ALA A 34 -15.80 -9.75 -16.35
C ALA A 34 -16.70 -10.43 -15.31
N ILE A 35 -16.45 -10.21 -14.02
CA ILE A 35 -17.31 -10.69 -12.92
C ILE A 35 -18.72 -10.12 -13.05
N GLU A 36 -18.84 -8.82 -13.31
CA GLU A 36 -20.14 -8.14 -13.48
C GLU A 36 -20.92 -8.71 -14.67
N LEU A 37 -20.26 -8.89 -15.81
CA LEU A 37 -20.87 -9.46 -17.02
C LEU A 37 -21.34 -10.90 -16.81
N ASN A 38 -20.54 -11.73 -16.14
CA ASN A 38 -20.92 -13.09 -15.77
C ASN A 38 -22.10 -13.10 -14.79
N GLY A 39 -22.13 -12.18 -13.82
CA GLY A 39 -23.25 -12.01 -12.90
C GLY A 39 -24.56 -11.66 -13.62
N LYS A 40 -24.51 -10.74 -14.58
CA LYS A 40 -25.66 -10.41 -15.45
C LYS A 40 -26.08 -11.60 -16.30
N ALA A 41 -25.12 -12.35 -16.84
CA ALA A 41 -25.41 -13.55 -17.63
C ALA A 41 -26.15 -14.60 -16.79
N ILE A 42 -25.69 -14.86 -15.55
CA ILE A 42 -26.36 -15.77 -14.60
C ILE A 42 -27.81 -15.35 -14.35
N GLN A 43 -28.07 -14.06 -14.11
CA GLN A 43 -29.43 -13.55 -13.87
C GLN A 43 -30.35 -13.68 -15.10
N SER A 44 -29.78 -13.68 -16.30
CA SER A 44 -30.51 -13.80 -17.57
C SER A 44 -30.72 -15.24 -18.05
N LEU A 45 -30.09 -16.23 -17.41
CA LEU A 45 -30.20 -17.62 -17.82
C LEU A 45 -31.57 -18.21 -17.47
N PRO A 46 -32.21 -18.95 -18.39
CA PRO A 46 -33.38 -19.75 -18.06
C PRO A 46 -32.99 -20.81 -17.01
N LYS A 47 -33.84 -21.01 -15.99
CA LYS A 47 -33.63 -21.98 -14.90
C LYS A 47 -33.37 -23.43 -15.37
N SER A 48 -33.64 -23.75 -16.64
CA SER A 48 -33.40 -25.05 -17.25
C SER A 48 -31.96 -25.29 -17.73
N VAL A 49 -31.05 -24.30 -17.65
CA VAL A 49 -29.66 -24.41 -18.14
C VAL A 49 -28.67 -24.58 -16.96
N PHE A 50 -28.95 -25.58 -16.12
CA PHE A 50 -28.19 -25.90 -14.90
C PHE A 50 -26.65 -26.02 -15.08
N PRO A 51 -26.12 -26.57 -16.20
CA PRO A 51 -24.66 -26.67 -16.37
C PRO A 51 -23.98 -25.32 -16.59
N MET A 52 -24.68 -24.36 -17.19
CA MET A 52 -24.08 -23.08 -17.58
C MET A 52 -24.05 -22.09 -16.41
N GLU A 53 -25.06 -22.14 -15.55
CA GLU A 53 -25.08 -21.38 -14.30
C GLU A 53 -23.93 -21.82 -13.38
N TYR A 54 -23.69 -23.13 -13.25
CA TYR A 54 -22.59 -23.67 -12.45
C TYR A 54 -21.22 -23.22 -12.96
N LEU A 55 -20.96 -23.35 -14.26
CA LEU A 55 -19.68 -22.94 -14.87
C LEU A 55 -19.41 -21.44 -14.72
N LEU A 56 -20.44 -20.59 -14.83
CA LEU A 56 -20.28 -19.15 -14.64
C LEU A 56 -20.02 -18.78 -13.18
N LYS A 57 -20.64 -19.47 -12.22
CA LYS A 57 -20.36 -19.28 -10.79
C LYS A 57 -18.93 -19.72 -10.44
N GLU A 58 -18.49 -20.86 -10.97
CA GLU A 58 -17.12 -21.34 -10.79
C GLU A 58 -16.09 -20.40 -11.41
N ALA A 59 -16.37 -19.87 -12.61
CA ALA A 59 -15.54 -18.86 -13.24
C ALA A 59 -15.46 -17.57 -12.41
N ASN A 60 -16.59 -17.10 -11.87
CA ASN A 60 -16.59 -15.94 -10.98
C ASN A 60 -15.79 -16.19 -9.71
N ALA A 61 -15.95 -17.35 -9.06
CA ALA A 61 -15.16 -17.68 -7.87
C ALA A 61 -13.64 -17.73 -8.17
N ASN A 62 -13.25 -18.19 -9.35
CA ASN A 62 -11.84 -18.18 -9.77
C ASN A 62 -11.35 -16.77 -10.14
N LEU A 63 -12.19 -15.96 -10.77
CA LEU A 63 -11.91 -14.55 -11.06
C LEU A 63 -11.79 -13.72 -9.79
N GLU A 64 -12.64 -13.97 -8.79
CA GLU A 64 -12.57 -13.34 -7.47
C GLU A 64 -11.27 -13.75 -6.76
N LYS A 65 -10.87 -15.03 -6.81
CA LYS A 65 -9.55 -15.45 -6.31
C LYS A 65 -8.38 -14.78 -7.04
N ILE A 66 -8.49 -14.58 -8.37
CA ILE A 66 -7.48 -13.88 -9.16
C ILE A 66 -7.48 -12.39 -8.81
N LEU A 67 -8.64 -11.77 -8.59
CA LEU A 67 -8.79 -10.38 -8.18
C LEU A 67 -8.20 -10.16 -6.78
N ASP A 68 -8.50 -11.06 -5.86
CA ASP A 68 -7.93 -11.10 -4.51
C ASP A 68 -6.40 -11.31 -4.57
N ALA A 69 -5.93 -12.14 -5.50
CA ALA A 69 -4.50 -12.33 -5.75
C ALA A 69 -3.85 -11.14 -6.48
N THR A 70 -4.60 -10.36 -7.25
CA THR A 70 -4.14 -9.12 -7.94
C THR A 70 -4.41 -7.84 -7.15
N LEU A 71 -4.88 -7.96 -5.90
CA LEU A 71 -4.59 -6.98 -4.85
C LEU A 71 -3.08 -6.91 -4.52
N THR A 72 -2.25 -7.73 -5.18
CA THR A 72 -0.80 -7.56 -5.21
C THR A 72 -0.42 -6.26 -5.91
N GLU A 73 -0.01 -5.29 -5.08
CA GLU A 73 1.07 -4.33 -5.31
C GLU A 73 1.17 -3.75 -6.72
N GLY A 74 0.81 -2.47 -6.88
CA GLY A 74 1.27 -1.74 -8.07
C GLY A 74 2.80 -1.81 -8.20
N PRO A 75 3.38 -1.67 -9.40
CA PRO A 75 4.84 -1.61 -9.61
C PRO A 75 5.56 -0.56 -8.74
N SER A 76 4.78 0.35 -8.15
CA SER A 76 5.18 1.39 -7.21
C SER A 76 5.41 0.89 -5.77
N PHE A 77 4.70 -0.13 -5.28
CA PHE A 77 4.70 -0.50 -3.85
C PHE A 77 6.06 -0.98 -3.36
N LYS A 78 6.64 -2.00 -4.00
CA LYS A 78 7.98 -2.50 -3.67
C LYS A 78 9.01 -1.36 -3.70
N LYS A 79 8.91 -0.48 -4.69
CA LYS A 79 9.80 0.68 -4.84
C LYS A 79 9.62 1.68 -3.69
N PHE A 80 8.40 1.89 -3.19
CA PHE A 80 8.15 2.70 -2.01
C PHE A 80 8.82 2.10 -0.78
N ILE A 81 8.64 0.80 -0.52
CA ILE A 81 9.25 0.11 0.62
C ILE A 81 10.78 0.19 0.57
N GLU A 82 11.39 -0.14 -0.57
CA GLU A 82 12.84 -0.05 -0.77
C GLU A 82 13.35 1.39 -0.62
N ASN A 83 12.59 2.38 -1.08
CA ASN A 83 12.95 3.78 -0.92
C ASN A 83 12.88 4.24 0.53
N SER A 84 11.84 3.85 1.29
CA SER A 84 11.74 4.13 2.73
C SER A 84 12.93 3.54 3.50
N ILE A 85 13.29 2.28 3.23
CA ILE A 85 14.46 1.64 3.86
C ILE A 85 15.73 2.47 3.62
N ARG A 86 15.98 2.85 2.37
CA ARG A 86 17.14 3.66 1.96
C ARG A 86 17.13 5.05 2.61
N LEU A 87 15.95 5.65 2.80
CA LEU A 87 15.83 6.97 3.43
C LEU A 87 16.11 6.88 4.94
N ASN A 88 15.64 5.83 5.60
CA ASN A 88 15.97 5.54 7.00
C ASN A 88 17.46 5.30 7.20
N GLU A 89 18.10 4.54 6.30
CA GLU A 89 19.56 4.35 6.32
C GLU A 89 20.29 5.70 6.23
N LYS A 90 19.88 6.58 5.31
CA LYS A 90 20.45 7.93 5.19
C LYS A 90 20.16 8.83 6.38
N ALA A 91 19.01 8.65 7.03
CA ALA A 91 18.66 9.38 8.24
C ALA A 91 19.62 8.97 9.36
N MET A 92 19.82 7.66 9.57
CA MET A 92 20.75 7.11 10.55
C MET A 92 22.20 7.52 10.29
N GLU A 93 22.67 7.47 9.04
CA GLU A 93 24.01 7.97 8.64
C GLU A 93 24.23 9.45 8.98
N SER A 94 23.15 10.23 9.11
CA SER A 94 23.18 11.65 9.43
C SER A 94 22.94 11.94 10.92
N LEU A 95 22.69 10.92 11.76
CA LEU A 95 22.53 11.13 13.18
C LEU A 95 23.90 11.35 13.85
N PRO A 96 24.01 12.31 14.79
CA PRO A 96 25.20 12.42 15.63
C PRO A 96 25.42 11.17 16.50
N ASP A 97 26.66 10.92 16.89
CA ASP A 97 26.99 9.89 17.88
C ASP A 97 26.22 10.12 19.20
N GLY A 98 25.74 9.04 19.81
CA GLY A 98 25.03 9.08 21.09
C GLY A 98 23.51 9.21 21.00
N VAL A 99 22.96 9.23 19.79
CA VAL A 99 21.53 9.40 19.50
C VAL A 99 20.83 8.03 19.32
N PHE A 100 21.22 7.06 20.17
CA PHE A 100 20.84 5.64 20.08
C PHE A 100 19.33 5.35 20.01
N PRO A 101 18.44 6.05 20.75
CA PRO A 101 17.03 5.70 20.72
C PRO A 101 16.35 5.92 19.36
N MET A 102 16.79 6.92 18.59
CA MET A 102 16.26 7.20 17.25
C MET A 102 16.79 6.20 16.23
N GLU A 103 18.09 5.93 16.27
CA GLU A 103 18.71 4.94 15.40
C GLU A 103 18.03 3.58 15.57
N HIS A 104 17.79 3.16 16.82
CA HIS A 104 17.12 1.90 17.11
C HIS A 104 15.69 1.83 16.51
N LEU A 105 14.89 2.88 16.64
CA LEU A 105 13.54 2.92 16.07
C LEU A 105 13.55 2.84 14.54
N LEU A 106 14.48 3.56 13.88
CA LEU A 106 14.62 3.50 12.42
C LEU A 106 15.13 2.13 11.94
N GLN A 107 16.01 1.48 12.71
CA GLN A 107 16.45 0.10 12.44
C GLN A 107 15.28 -0.89 12.55
N GLU A 108 14.47 -0.78 13.59
CA GLU A 108 13.28 -1.63 13.76
C GLU A 108 12.23 -1.37 12.68
N ALA A 109 12.00 -0.11 12.28
CA ALA A 109 11.14 0.22 11.15
C ALA A 109 11.65 -0.44 9.86
N ASN A 110 12.96 -0.38 9.60
CA ASN A 110 13.56 -1.07 8.47
C ASN A 110 13.45 -2.60 8.54
N ALA A 111 13.51 -3.19 9.73
CA ALA A 111 13.32 -4.63 9.91
C ALA A 111 11.89 -5.05 9.54
N ASP A 112 10.89 -4.26 9.94
CA ASP A 112 9.50 -4.48 9.55
C ASP A 112 9.31 -4.31 8.04
N LEU A 113 9.84 -3.24 7.45
CA LEU A 113 9.78 -2.99 5.99
C LEU A 113 10.43 -4.11 5.18
N LYS A 114 11.54 -4.69 5.64
CA LYS A 114 12.16 -5.86 4.99
C LYS A 114 11.22 -7.06 5.03
N GLN A 115 10.57 -7.31 6.15
CA GLN A 115 9.57 -8.39 6.26
C GLN A 115 8.33 -8.13 5.38
N VAL A 116 7.93 -6.88 5.14
CA VAL A 116 6.83 -6.55 4.20
C VAL A 116 7.13 -7.10 2.81
N LEU A 117 8.38 -6.99 2.34
CA LEU A 117 8.81 -7.50 1.03
C LEU A 117 8.80 -9.03 0.94
N GLU A 118 8.93 -9.72 2.07
CA GLU A 118 8.98 -11.19 2.15
C GLU A 118 7.60 -11.81 2.33
N LYS A 119 6.65 -11.06 2.89
CA LYS A 119 5.28 -11.53 3.10
C LYS A 119 4.53 -11.70 1.78
N THR A 120 3.57 -12.61 1.76
CA THR A 120 2.68 -12.84 0.61
C THR A 120 1.23 -12.48 0.92
N ASP A 121 0.82 -12.54 2.18
CA ASP A 121 -0.53 -12.21 2.60
C ASP A 121 -0.71 -10.69 2.83
N PRO A 122 -1.78 -10.06 2.31
CA PRO A 122 -2.01 -8.62 2.45
C PRO A 122 -2.14 -8.14 3.90
N GLN A 123 -2.77 -8.93 4.77
CA GLN A 123 -3.01 -8.56 6.17
C GLN A 123 -1.71 -8.48 6.97
N GLY A 124 -0.79 -9.43 6.76
CA GLY A 124 0.54 -9.45 7.35
C GLY A 124 1.41 -8.30 6.85
N LYS A 125 1.35 -7.97 5.55
CA LYS A 125 2.02 -6.78 4.99
C LYS A 125 1.51 -5.50 5.64
N PHE A 126 0.19 -5.38 5.77
CA PHE A 126 -0.43 -4.23 6.38
C PHE A 126 -0.03 -4.06 7.85
N ALA A 127 -0.07 -5.13 8.65
CA ALA A 127 0.34 -5.10 10.04
C ALA A 127 1.80 -4.66 10.23
N LEU A 128 2.70 -5.15 9.38
CA LEU A 128 4.11 -4.74 9.38
C LEU A 128 4.30 -3.30 8.92
N LEU A 129 3.56 -2.85 7.90
CA LEU A 129 3.63 -1.45 7.43
C LEU A 129 3.15 -0.47 8.47
N ARG A 130 2.04 -0.78 9.15
CA ARG A 130 1.55 0.01 10.29
C ARG A 130 2.61 0.08 11.39
N SER A 131 3.15 -1.07 11.77
CA SER A 131 4.21 -1.19 12.77
C SER A 131 5.47 -0.39 12.40
N ALA A 132 5.87 -0.39 11.12
CA ALA A 132 6.98 0.42 10.62
C ALA A 132 6.67 1.92 10.71
N LEU A 133 5.48 2.34 10.29
CA LEU A 133 5.04 3.74 10.33
C LEU A 133 4.94 4.28 11.78
N GLU A 134 4.48 3.47 12.73
CA GLU A 134 4.48 3.80 14.16
C GLU A 134 5.89 4.06 14.69
N LYS A 135 6.85 3.19 14.33
CA LYS A 135 8.25 3.34 14.75
C LYS A 135 8.91 4.55 14.08
N GLU A 136 8.64 4.77 12.79
CA GLU A 136 9.16 5.91 12.05
C GLU A 136 8.66 7.24 12.63
N THR A 137 7.35 7.37 12.83
CA THR A 137 6.75 8.61 13.37
C THR A 137 7.27 8.89 14.77
N ARG A 138 7.47 7.86 15.60
CA ARG A 138 8.14 8.00 16.90
C ARG A 138 9.61 8.41 16.75
N GLY A 139 10.34 7.80 15.82
CA GLY A 139 11.72 8.16 15.50
C GLY A 139 11.86 9.62 15.07
N LEU A 140 11.02 10.06 14.13
CA LEU A 140 10.95 11.44 13.65
C LEU A 140 10.66 12.45 14.77
N SER A 141 9.72 12.12 15.66
CA SER A 141 9.42 12.92 16.85
C SER A 141 10.64 13.05 17.76
N MET A 142 11.33 11.94 18.04
CA MET A 142 12.54 11.94 18.87
C MET A 142 13.67 12.74 18.22
N ILE A 143 13.85 12.67 16.89
CA ILE A 143 14.83 13.53 16.20
C ILE A 143 14.51 15.00 16.46
N GLY A 144 13.24 15.39 16.40
CA GLY A 144 12.81 16.75 16.72
C GLY A 144 13.20 17.20 18.13
N VAL A 145 12.98 16.35 19.14
CA VAL A 145 13.25 16.65 20.56
C VAL A 145 14.75 16.66 20.89
N PHE A 146 15.48 15.63 20.47
CA PHE A 146 16.90 15.49 20.82
C PHE A 146 17.82 16.36 19.96
N CYS A 147 17.31 16.95 18.87
CA CYS A 147 18.02 17.87 18.01
C CYS A 147 17.50 19.32 18.08
N GLU A 148 17.03 19.79 19.24
CA GLU A 148 16.49 21.16 19.45
C GLU A 148 17.46 22.32 19.10
N ASN A 149 18.76 22.03 18.90
CA ASN A 149 19.74 22.97 18.36
C ASN A 149 20.40 22.35 17.11
N PRO A 150 19.77 22.43 15.93
CA PRO A 150 20.10 21.51 14.85
C PRO A 150 21.47 21.86 14.27
N LYS A 151 22.47 21.06 14.63
CA LYS A 151 23.61 20.82 13.75
C LYS A 151 23.07 20.38 12.39
N ALA A 152 23.78 20.72 11.31
CA ALA A 152 23.34 20.41 9.95
C ALA A 152 22.96 18.92 9.76
N ASP A 153 23.65 18.04 10.48
CA ASP A 153 23.45 16.59 10.47
C ASP A 153 22.07 16.18 11.01
N CYS A 154 21.64 16.74 12.15
CA CYS A 154 20.30 16.53 12.71
C CYS A 154 19.18 16.99 11.76
N LYS A 155 19.35 18.15 11.12
CA LYS A 155 18.37 18.65 10.14
C LYS A 155 18.26 17.70 8.95
N LYS A 156 19.39 17.18 8.47
CA LYS A 156 19.45 16.21 7.39
C LYS A 156 18.80 14.88 7.79
N ALA A 157 19.06 14.38 9.00
CA ALA A 157 18.43 13.17 9.54
C ALA A 157 16.91 13.31 9.61
N ARG A 158 16.43 14.43 10.17
CA ARG A 158 14.99 14.73 10.29
C ARG A 158 14.30 14.78 8.93
N ALA A 159 14.89 15.47 7.96
CA ALA A 159 14.35 15.55 6.60
C ALA A 159 14.27 14.18 5.92
N LYS A 160 15.25 13.29 6.15
CA LYS A 160 15.26 11.95 5.56
C LYS A 160 14.23 11.01 6.19
N ALA A 161 14.07 11.05 7.51
CA ALA A 161 13.01 10.31 8.21
C ALA A 161 11.61 10.82 7.81
N ALA A 162 11.46 12.13 7.60
CA ALA A 162 10.22 12.71 7.11
C ALA A 162 9.88 12.22 5.68
N GLU A 163 10.84 12.24 4.75
CA GLU A 163 10.67 11.71 3.39
C GLU A 163 10.33 10.20 3.41
N SER A 164 10.91 9.45 4.36
CA SER A 164 10.60 8.03 4.56
C SER A 164 9.16 7.82 5.05
N THR A 165 8.72 8.63 6.01
CA THR A 165 7.36 8.64 6.56
C THR A 165 6.32 8.86 5.46
N GLU A 166 6.52 9.87 4.61
CA GLU A 166 5.66 10.14 3.45
C GLU A 166 5.64 8.97 2.45
N THR A 167 6.81 8.40 2.16
CA THR A 167 6.92 7.25 1.26
C THR A 167 6.18 6.02 1.82
N MET A 168 6.26 5.78 3.14
CA MET A 168 5.53 4.69 3.79
C MET A 168 4.03 4.93 3.80
N ALA A 169 3.57 6.15 4.07
CA ALA A 169 2.15 6.48 4.01
C ALA A 169 1.58 6.28 2.58
N THR A 170 2.38 6.61 1.56
CA THR A 170 2.03 6.31 0.17
C THR A 170 1.89 4.80 -0.05
N ALA A 171 2.83 3.99 0.46
CA ALA A 171 2.73 2.54 0.40
C ALA A 171 1.49 1.98 1.13
N VAL A 172 1.13 2.55 2.29
CA VAL A 172 -0.10 2.22 3.02
C VAL A 172 -1.34 2.53 2.17
N SER A 173 -1.36 3.68 1.48
CA SER A 173 -2.51 4.06 0.61
C SER A 173 -2.76 3.07 -0.53
N GLU A 174 -1.72 2.37 -0.99
CA GLU A 174 -1.84 1.37 -2.08
C GLU A 174 -2.44 0.05 -1.60
N ILE A 175 -2.42 -0.21 -0.29
CA ILE A 175 -2.96 -1.45 0.30
C ILE A 175 -4.23 -1.22 1.12
N CYS A 176 -4.44 -0.01 1.66
CA CYS A 176 -5.66 0.36 2.36
C CYS A 176 -6.62 1.13 1.44
N GLU A 177 -7.23 0.38 0.51
CA GLU A 177 -8.14 0.95 -0.49
C GLU A 177 -9.31 1.77 0.11
N PRO A 178 -9.97 1.36 1.23
CA PRO A 178 -11.07 2.13 1.81
C PRO A 178 -10.69 3.55 2.28
N LYS A 179 -9.40 3.79 2.53
CA LYS A 179 -8.87 5.06 3.04
C LYS A 179 -7.87 5.72 2.10
N LYS A 180 -7.65 5.18 0.89
CA LYS A 180 -6.64 5.66 -0.06
C LYS A 180 -6.72 7.18 -0.30
N ASP A 181 -7.91 7.67 -0.63
CA ASP A 181 -8.12 9.10 -0.90
C ASP A 181 -7.89 9.95 0.36
N VAL A 182 -8.32 9.48 1.54
CA VAL A 182 -8.12 10.17 2.82
C VAL A 182 -6.63 10.26 3.16
N ILE A 183 -5.88 9.17 3.00
CA ILE A 183 -4.44 9.11 3.26
C ILE A 183 -3.68 10.03 2.31
N ASN A 184 -4.05 10.03 1.02
CA ASN A 184 -3.45 10.92 0.02
C ASN A 184 -3.74 12.39 0.32
N ASP A 185 -4.97 12.70 0.74
CA ASP A 185 -5.39 14.06 1.11
C ASP A 185 -4.66 14.58 2.34
N ILE A 186 -4.39 13.73 3.34
CA ILE A 186 -3.61 14.09 4.53
C ILE A 186 -2.24 14.65 4.11
N PHE A 187 -1.50 13.95 3.25
CA PHE A 187 -0.17 14.39 2.83
C PHE A 187 -0.20 15.53 1.78
N ALA A 188 -1.17 15.53 0.86
CA ALA A 188 -1.33 16.63 -0.09
C ALA A 188 -1.58 17.97 0.62
N ASN A 189 -2.43 17.97 1.66
CA ASN A 189 -2.69 19.16 2.46
C ASN A 189 -1.50 19.59 3.33
N THR A 190 -0.69 18.63 3.77
CA THR A 190 0.54 18.85 4.55
C THR A 190 1.56 19.65 3.73
N ILE A 191 1.80 19.26 2.47
CA ILE A 191 2.77 19.91 1.56
C ILE A 191 2.32 21.34 1.18
N ILE A 192 1.01 21.58 1.06
CA ILE A 192 0.48 22.91 0.72
C ILE A 192 0.56 23.87 1.90
N ARG A 193 0.43 23.37 3.14
CA ARG A 193 0.44 24.19 4.37
C ARG A 193 1.83 24.40 4.94
N SER A 194 2.79 23.55 4.61
CA SER A 194 4.13 23.57 5.18
C SER A 194 4.90 24.82 4.76
N GLY A 195 5.02 25.77 5.68
CA GLY A 195 6.00 26.85 5.64
C GLY A 195 7.40 26.33 6.02
N SER A 196 7.96 26.83 7.13
CA SER A 196 9.35 26.54 7.53
C SER A 196 9.57 25.24 8.33
N ASP A 197 8.52 24.47 8.66
CA ASP A 197 8.61 23.25 9.50
C ASP A 197 7.85 22.07 8.87
N LEU A 198 8.20 21.76 7.61
CA LEU A 198 7.62 20.66 6.84
C LEU A 198 7.75 19.33 7.58
N GLU A 199 8.84 19.09 8.30
CA GLU A 199 9.06 17.83 9.01
C GLU A 199 8.11 17.64 10.21
N PHE A 200 7.70 18.71 10.88
CA PHE A 200 6.67 18.63 11.93
C PHE A 200 5.28 18.34 11.36
N GLU A 201 4.96 18.97 10.22
CA GLU A 201 3.71 18.73 9.51
C GLU A 201 3.66 17.26 9.01
N ILE A 202 4.76 16.72 8.48
CA ILE A 202 4.88 15.31 8.08
C ILE A 202 4.72 14.37 9.27
N TRP A 203 5.28 14.68 10.43
CA TRP A 203 5.04 13.89 11.65
C TRP A 203 3.55 13.86 12.01
N THR A 204 2.89 15.02 11.98
CA THR A 204 1.45 15.13 12.26
C THR A 204 0.62 14.32 11.25
N ALA A 205 0.98 14.40 9.96
CA ALA A 205 0.36 13.63 8.89
C ALA A 205 0.53 12.12 9.09
N GLY A 206 1.72 11.66 9.47
CA GLY A 206 1.98 10.26 9.79
C GLY A 206 1.10 9.76 10.94
N MET A 207 0.95 10.55 12.00
CA MET A 207 0.04 10.23 13.12
C MET A 207 -1.44 10.18 12.68
N GLN A 208 -1.87 11.07 11.79
CA GLN A 208 -3.23 11.05 11.24
C GLN A 208 -3.47 9.79 10.39
N VAL A 209 -2.50 9.38 9.58
CA VAL A 209 -2.61 8.12 8.83
C VAL A 209 -2.72 6.91 9.77
N LEU A 210 -1.96 6.87 10.86
CA LEU A 210 -2.09 5.80 11.86
C LEU A 210 -3.50 5.74 12.47
N MET A 211 -4.11 6.90 12.77
CA MET A 211 -5.50 6.94 13.25
C MET A 211 -6.50 6.46 12.20
N GLU A 212 -6.32 6.85 10.92
CA GLU A 212 -7.19 6.40 9.84
C GLU A 212 -7.09 4.88 9.61
N ILE A 213 -5.88 4.34 9.76
CA ILE A 213 -5.62 2.89 9.74
C ILE A 213 -6.42 2.18 10.85
N GLU A 214 -6.37 2.67 12.08
CA GLU A 214 -7.11 2.09 13.21
C GLU A 214 -8.64 2.17 13.01
N ASN A 215 -9.11 3.16 12.25
CA ASN A 215 -10.53 3.40 11.98
C ASN A 215 -11.08 2.63 10.75
N GLY A 216 -10.29 1.76 10.12
CA GLY A 216 -10.80 0.86 9.08
C GLY A 216 -9.90 0.77 7.86
N CYS A 217 -8.82 0.01 8.03
CA CYS A 217 -8.17 -0.83 7.04
C CYS A 217 -8.27 -2.28 7.54
#